data_AF-U2D3S4-F1
#
_entry.id   AF-U2D3S4-F1
#
_cell.length_a   1.000
_cell.length_b   1.000
_cell.length_c   1.000
_cell.angle_alpha   90.00
_cell.angle_beta   90.00
_cell.angle_gamma   90.00
#
_symmetry.space_group_name_H-M   'P 1'
#
loop_
_entity.id
_entity.type
_entity.pdbx_description
1 polymer ?
#
loop_
_entity_poly.entity_id
_entity_poly.type
_entity_poly.pdbx_seq_one_letter_code
_entity_poly.pdbx_strand_id
1 'polypeptide(L)'
;MEKVMNNELKEFERLLNQDWMMKEEGYSFKILKDKTNNEADEIVDVITMQVFTDDELLYTYSTAQIFGTLEENIKSIIGAIYNEDINYRKRIIRNYKGSFLSRKIKSLNNAIAKGNTDKVNAINMEIIEKYKQSEKCKNELVEFKSFISLLYRTKDLLISKVA
;
A
#
# COMPACT_ATOMS: atom_id res chain seq x y z
N MET A 1 -20.24 -19.12 -14.64
CA MET A 1 -18.92 -18.71 -14.14
C MET A 1 -18.97 -17.29 -13.61
N GLU A 2 -19.35 -16.30 -14.43
CA GLU A 2 -19.45 -14.89 -14.03
C GLU A 2 -20.37 -14.61 -12.83
N LYS A 3 -21.56 -15.26 -12.78
CA LYS A 3 -22.48 -15.12 -11.64
C LYS A 3 -21.92 -15.67 -10.33
N VAL A 4 -21.05 -16.68 -10.39
CA VAL A 4 -20.42 -17.30 -9.20
C VAL A 4 -19.35 -16.35 -8.65
N MET A 5 -18.44 -15.88 -9.50
CA MET A 5 -17.40 -14.90 -9.13
C MET A 5 -18.00 -13.63 -8.55
N ASN A 6 -19.10 -13.10 -9.12
CA ASN A 6 -19.76 -11.90 -8.59
C ASN A 6 -20.33 -12.11 -7.18
N ASN A 7 -20.80 -13.31 -6.85
CA ASN A 7 -21.27 -13.63 -5.49
C ASN A 7 -20.09 -13.78 -4.52
N GLU A 8 -19.02 -14.43 -4.97
CA GLU A 8 -17.78 -14.59 -4.19
C GLU A 8 -17.14 -13.23 -3.85
N LEU A 9 -17.09 -12.30 -4.82
CA LEU A 9 -16.56 -10.94 -4.61
C LEU A 9 -17.41 -10.14 -3.63
N LYS A 10 -18.75 -10.25 -3.71
CA LYS A 10 -19.65 -9.58 -2.75
C LYS A 10 -19.50 -10.12 -1.34
N GLU A 11 -19.40 -11.44 -1.18
CA GLU A 11 -19.17 -12.05 0.13
C GLU A 11 -17.78 -11.70 0.67
N PHE A 12 -16.77 -11.64 -0.20
CA PHE A 12 -15.43 -11.18 0.16
C PHE A 12 -15.44 -9.74 0.67
N GLU A 13 -16.07 -8.80 -0.07
CA GLU A 13 -16.25 -7.40 0.36
C GLU A 13 -16.96 -7.30 1.72
N ARG A 14 -18.05 -8.07 1.89
CA ARG A 14 -18.82 -8.09 3.14
C ARG A 14 -17.95 -8.53 4.32
N LEU A 15 -17.14 -9.58 4.13
CA LEU A 15 -16.25 -10.10 5.18
C LEU A 15 -15.07 -9.16 5.46
N LEU A 16 -14.51 -8.48 4.45
CA LEU A 16 -13.47 -7.46 4.65
C LEU A 16 -13.97 -6.36 5.58
N ASN A 17 -15.13 -5.78 5.27
CA ASN A 17 -15.72 -4.72 6.07
C ASN A 17 -16.12 -5.22 7.47
N GLN A 18 -16.62 -6.46 7.58
CA GLN A 18 -16.98 -7.03 8.88
C GLN A 18 -15.76 -7.25 9.80
N ASP A 19 -14.66 -7.83 9.30
CA ASP A 19 -13.44 -8.06 10.10
C ASP A 19 -12.75 -6.74 10.45
N TRP A 20 -12.85 -5.74 9.57
CA TRP A 20 -12.22 -4.44 9.80
C TRP A 20 -13.00 -3.55 10.76
N MET A 21 -14.34 -3.53 10.69
CA MET A 21 -15.19 -2.76 11.62
C MET A 21 -14.92 -3.10 13.09
N MET A 22 -14.40 -4.29 13.40
CA MET A 22 -14.04 -4.69 14.76
C MET A 22 -12.76 -4.04 15.30
N LYS A 23 -12.00 -3.32 14.46
CA LYS A 23 -10.72 -2.71 14.83
C LYS A 23 -10.81 -1.23 15.24
N GLU A 24 -12.00 -0.64 15.29
CA GLU A 24 -12.23 0.81 15.54
C GLU A 24 -11.52 1.75 14.53
N GLU A 25 -11.05 1.21 13.40
CA GLU A 25 -10.39 1.98 12.35
C GLU A 25 -11.42 2.36 11.27
N GLY A 26 -11.51 3.65 10.94
CA GLY A 26 -12.52 4.26 10.06
C GLY A 26 -12.41 3.91 8.57
N TYR A 27 -11.81 2.76 8.23
CA TYR A 27 -11.71 2.33 6.84
C TYR A 27 -12.90 1.48 6.40
N SER A 28 -13.29 1.67 5.14
CA SER A 28 -14.21 0.77 4.43
C SER A 28 -13.62 0.33 3.10
N PHE A 29 -14.07 -0.83 2.62
CA PHE A 29 -13.56 -1.47 1.42
C PHE A 29 -14.68 -1.66 0.41
N LYS A 30 -14.36 -1.42 -0.86
CA LYS A 30 -15.25 -1.72 -1.98
C LYS A 30 -14.52 -2.55 -3.02
N ILE A 31 -15.17 -3.60 -3.50
CA ILE A 31 -14.64 -4.51 -4.51
C ILE A 31 -15.49 -4.39 -5.78
N LEU A 32 -14.84 -4.00 -6.87
CA LEU A 32 -15.47 -3.72 -8.15
C LEU A 32 -14.92 -4.66 -9.23
N LYS A 33 -15.77 -4.95 -10.22
CA LYS A 33 -15.33 -5.50 -11.50
C LYS A 33 -15.31 -4.34 -12.49
N ASP A 34 -14.13 -3.97 -12.94
CA ASP A 34 -13.90 -2.83 -13.84
C ASP A 34 -13.24 -3.27 -15.13
N LYS A 35 -13.05 -2.31 -16.04
CA LYS A 35 -12.23 -2.46 -17.24
C LYS A 35 -11.12 -1.43 -17.24
N THR A 36 -9.93 -1.83 -17.65
CA THR A 36 -8.77 -0.94 -17.80
C THR A 36 -7.99 -1.28 -19.06
N ASN A 37 -7.10 -0.40 -19.47
CA ASN A 37 -6.12 -0.71 -20.50
C ASN A 37 -4.91 -1.40 -19.88
N ASN A 38 -4.44 -2.48 -20.50
CA ASN A 38 -3.16 -3.08 -20.16
C ASN A 38 -1.99 -2.31 -20.82
N GLU A 39 -0.75 -2.75 -20.62
CA GLU A 39 0.46 -2.13 -21.20
C GLU A 39 0.48 -2.12 -22.75
N ALA A 40 -0.34 -2.95 -23.39
CA ALA A 40 -0.50 -3.02 -24.84
C ALA A 40 -1.72 -2.21 -25.34
N ASP A 41 -2.30 -1.35 -24.50
CA ASP A 41 -3.52 -0.57 -24.78
C ASP A 41 -4.77 -1.42 -25.09
N GLU A 42 -4.79 -2.67 -24.64
CA GLU A 42 -5.95 -3.55 -24.77
C GLU A 42 -6.87 -3.43 -23.56
N ILE A 43 -8.18 -3.37 -23.82
CA ILE A 43 -9.20 -3.35 -22.76
C ILE A 43 -9.29 -4.73 -22.12
N VAL A 44 -8.95 -4.82 -20.83
CA VAL A 44 -9.02 -6.03 -20.01
C VAL A 44 -9.99 -5.83 -18.85
N ASP A 45 -10.70 -6.90 -18.49
CA ASP A 45 -11.47 -6.92 -17.25
C ASP A 45 -10.52 -7.07 -16.06
N VAL A 46 -10.78 -6.33 -14.97
CA VAL A 46 -10.00 -6.36 -13.74
C VAL A 46 -10.91 -6.41 -12.51
N ILE A 47 -10.34 -6.86 -11.39
CA ILE A 47 -10.93 -6.65 -10.07
C ILE A 47 -10.21 -5.48 -9.42
N THR A 48 -10.97 -4.53 -8.89
CA THR A 48 -10.47 -3.34 -8.22
C THR A 48 -10.90 -3.35 -6.76
N MET A 49 -9.96 -3.14 -5.85
CA MET A 49 -10.20 -2.85 -4.45
C MET A 49 -9.98 -1.37 -4.19
N GLN A 50 -11.01 -0.71 -3.67
CA GLN A 50 -10.95 0.66 -3.19
C GLN A 50 -11.00 0.70 -1.66
N VAL A 51 -10.16 1.53 -1.06
CA VAL A 51 -10.09 1.75 0.39
C VAL A 51 -10.49 3.19 0.67
N PHE A 52 -11.44 3.38 1.58
CA PHE A 52 -11.99 4.69 1.93
C PHE A 52 -11.76 5.00 3.41
N THR A 53 -11.69 6.29 3.77
CA THR A 53 -11.84 6.80 5.14
C THR A 53 -12.91 7.87 5.14
N ASP A 54 -13.92 7.80 6.02
CA ASP A 54 -14.98 8.82 6.10
C ASP A 54 -15.53 9.26 4.72
N ASP A 55 -15.80 8.29 3.84
CA ASP A 55 -16.23 8.45 2.44
C ASP A 55 -15.20 9.04 1.43
N GLU A 56 -13.99 9.39 1.88
CA GLU A 56 -12.89 9.78 1.01
C GLU A 56 -12.12 8.57 0.47
N LEU A 57 -11.98 8.47 -0.86
CA LEU A 57 -11.17 7.43 -1.50
C LEU A 57 -9.68 7.69 -1.22
N LEU A 58 -9.03 6.74 -0.54
CA LEU A 58 -7.59 6.83 -0.22
C LEU A 58 -6.73 6.03 -1.18
N TYR A 59 -7.13 4.78 -1.44
CA TYR A 59 -6.32 3.84 -2.21
C TYR A 59 -7.17 3.09 -3.22
N THR A 60 -6.57 2.77 -4.36
CA THR A 60 -7.18 1.92 -5.39
C THR A 60 -6.13 0.93 -5.87
N TYR A 61 -6.46 -0.35 -5.83
CA TYR A 61 -5.59 -1.43 -6.28
C TYR A 61 -6.35 -2.29 -7.26
N SER A 62 -5.75 -2.59 -8.41
CA SER A 62 -6.38 -3.42 -9.42
C SER A 62 -5.54 -4.64 -9.74
N THR A 63 -6.20 -5.73 -10.11
CA THR A 63 -5.51 -6.85 -10.74
C THR A 63 -5.06 -6.46 -12.15
N ALA A 64 -4.04 -7.12 -12.69
CA ALA A 64 -3.62 -6.87 -14.08
C ALA A 64 -4.68 -7.36 -15.10
N GLN A 65 -5.42 -8.39 -14.73
CA GLN A 65 -6.54 -8.99 -15.44
C GLN A 65 -7.38 -9.80 -14.43
N ILE A 66 -8.58 -10.22 -14.81
CA ILE A 66 -9.34 -11.20 -14.02
C ILE A 66 -8.74 -12.60 -14.18
N PHE A 67 -8.42 -13.22 -13.06
CA PHE A 67 -8.00 -14.61 -12.98
C PHE A 67 -9.19 -15.55 -12.75
N GLY A 68 -9.00 -16.84 -13.01
CA GLY A 68 -10.07 -17.84 -12.99
C GLY A 68 -10.67 -18.08 -11.60
N THR A 69 -9.89 -17.83 -10.54
CA THR A 69 -10.31 -18.06 -9.15
C THR A 69 -10.26 -16.79 -8.30
N LEU A 70 -11.13 -16.69 -7.29
CA LEU A 70 -11.08 -15.58 -6.33
C LEU A 70 -9.71 -15.51 -5.63
N GLU A 71 -9.13 -16.66 -5.29
CA GLU A 71 -7.82 -16.73 -4.64
C GLU A 71 -6.71 -16.08 -5.47
N GLU A 72 -6.64 -16.36 -6.78
CA GLU A 72 -5.66 -15.74 -7.66
C GLU A 72 -5.86 -14.22 -7.77
N ASN A 73 -7.11 -13.77 -7.85
CA ASN A 73 -7.42 -12.35 -7.89
C ASN A 73 -7.01 -11.63 -6.59
N ILE A 74 -7.28 -12.22 -5.43
CA ILE A 74 -6.85 -11.66 -4.13
C ILE A 74 -5.31 -11.62 -4.04
N LYS A 75 -4.62 -12.68 -4.48
CA LYS A 75 -3.14 -12.68 -4.56
C LYS A 75 -2.62 -11.59 -5.48
N SER A 76 -3.31 -11.32 -6.60
CA SER A 76 -2.96 -10.22 -7.49
C SER A 76 -3.17 -8.85 -6.84
N ILE A 77 -4.26 -8.62 -6.09
CA ILE A 77 -4.47 -7.37 -5.33
C ILE A 77 -3.39 -7.18 -4.26
N ILE A 78 -3.05 -8.25 -3.53
CA ILE A 78 -1.94 -8.25 -2.57
C ILE A 78 -0.63 -7.83 -3.26
N GLY A 79 -0.37 -8.38 -4.44
CA GLY A 79 0.77 -8.00 -5.28
C GLY A 79 0.79 -6.51 -5.64
N ALA A 80 -0.36 -5.95 -6.03
CA ALA A 80 -0.50 -4.52 -6.32
C ALA A 80 -0.13 -3.65 -5.11
N ILE A 81 -0.70 -3.93 -3.92
CA ILE A 81 -0.37 -3.22 -2.67
C ILE A 81 1.13 -3.30 -2.36
N TYR A 82 1.75 -4.46 -2.58
CA TYR A 82 3.19 -4.61 -2.38
C TYR A 82 4.00 -3.72 -3.31
N ASN A 83 3.66 -3.70 -4.59
CA ASN A 83 4.39 -2.98 -5.62
C ASN A 83 4.22 -1.47 -5.48
N GLU A 84 2.99 -1.01 -5.32
CA GLU A 84 2.62 0.40 -5.32
C GLU A 84 3.03 1.07 -4.00
N ASP A 85 2.70 0.45 -2.85
CA ASP A 85 2.81 1.14 -1.57
C ASP A 85 3.91 0.61 -0.66
N ILE A 86 3.99 -0.71 -0.45
CA ILE A 86 4.93 -1.28 0.53
C ILE A 86 6.38 -1.14 0.05
N ASN A 87 6.65 -1.55 -1.18
CA ASN A 87 8.00 -1.51 -1.75
C ASN A 87 8.49 -0.07 -1.94
N TYR A 88 7.59 0.83 -2.37
CA TYR A 88 7.86 2.25 -2.48
C TYR A 88 8.31 2.85 -1.12
N ARG A 89 7.54 2.63 -0.05
CA ARG A 89 7.85 3.14 1.30
C ARG A 89 9.12 2.52 1.87
N LYS A 90 9.31 1.21 1.73
CA LYS A 90 10.56 0.54 2.12
C LYS A 90 11.77 1.15 1.42
N ARG A 91 11.65 1.50 0.13
CA ARG A 91 12.70 2.17 -0.63
C ARG A 91 13.02 3.56 -0.06
N ILE A 92 12.02 4.36 0.30
CA ILE A 92 12.22 5.68 0.94
C ILE A 92 12.98 5.53 2.25
N ILE A 93 12.52 4.66 3.14
CA ILE A 93 13.12 4.43 4.47
C ILE A 93 14.58 3.98 4.32
N ARG A 94 14.84 3.02 3.42
CA ARG A 94 16.19 2.52 3.16
C ARG A 94 17.10 3.61 2.60
N ASN A 95 16.61 4.42 1.66
CA ASN A 95 17.40 5.49 1.05
C ASN A 95 17.77 6.57 2.07
N TYR A 96 16.87 6.90 3.00
CA TYR A 96 17.15 7.83 4.10
C TYR A 96 18.26 7.29 5.01
N LYS A 97 18.10 6.08 5.56
CA LYS A 97 19.08 5.47 6.49
C LYS A 97 20.42 5.14 5.83
N GLY A 98 20.43 4.93 4.52
CA GLY A 98 21.61 4.54 3.75
C GLY A 98 22.42 5.74 3.26
N SER A 99 22.52 5.85 1.93
CA SER A 99 23.45 6.78 1.26
C SER A 99 23.11 8.26 1.48
N PHE A 100 21.86 8.59 1.81
CA PHE A 100 21.49 9.97 2.10
C PHE A 100 22.15 10.46 3.39
N LEU A 101 21.87 9.81 4.52
CA LEU A 101 22.36 10.25 5.84
C LEU A 101 23.89 10.26 5.90
N SER A 102 24.54 9.22 5.37
CA SER A 102 26.01 9.15 5.29
C SER A 102 26.61 10.35 4.54
N ARG A 103 26.07 10.70 3.36
CA ARG A 103 26.53 11.87 2.59
C ARG A 103 26.29 13.18 3.33
N LYS A 104 25.16 13.32 4.02
CA LYS A 104 24.83 14.54 4.76
C LYS A 104 25.70 14.72 5.99
N ILE A 105 25.99 13.66 6.74
CA ILE A 105 26.94 13.70 7.87
C ILE A 105 28.33 14.16 7.38
N LYS A 106 28.83 13.62 6.27
CA LYS A 106 30.11 14.07 5.69
C LYS A 106 30.07 15.55 5.30
N SER A 107 28.99 15.99 4.67
CA SER A 107 28.80 17.39 4.29
C SER A 107 28.69 18.30 5.52
N LEU A 108 28.06 17.83 6.59
CA LEU A 108 27.88 18.54 7.85
C LEU A 108 29.23 18.75 8.53
N ASN A 109 30.04 17.70 8.68
CA ASN A 109 31.39 17.76 9.25
C ASN A 109 32.27 18.78 8.49
N ASN A 110 32.22 18.75 7.16
CA ASN A 110 32.95 19.70 6.33
C ASN A 110 32.47 21.15 6.50
N ALA A 111 31.18 21.38 6.70
CA ALA A 111 30.62 22.71 6.92
C ALA A 111 31.00 23.25 8.30
N ILE A 112 30.93 22.40 9.34
CA ILE A 112 31.36 22.71 10.71
C ILE A 112 32.84 23.07 10.74
N ALA A 113 33.70 22.26 10.13
CA ALA A 113 35.15 22.52 10.08
C ALA A 113 35.52 23.85 9.40
N LYS A 114 34.65 24.36 8.52
CA LYS A 114 34.83 25.65 7.83
C LYS A 114 34.11 26.82 8.52
N GLY A 115 33.45 26.59 9.66
CA GLY A 115 32.65 27.61 10.35
C GLY A 115 31.44 28.11 9.57
N ASN A 116 30.96 27.35 8.57
CA ASN A 116 29.85 27.78 7.71
C ASN A 116 28.50 27.39 8.34
N THR A 117 28.01 28.26 9.24
CA THR A 117 26.76 28.08 9.99
C THR A 117 25.53 27.97 9.12
N ASP A 118 25.45 28.74 8.03
CA ASP A 118 24.29 28.72 7.12
C ASP A 118 24.15 27.36 6.44
N LYS A 119 25.27 26.79 5.99
CA LYS A 119 25.29 25.46 5.40
C LYS A 119 25.00 24.36 6.41
N VAL A 120 25.43 24.52 7.66
CA VAL A 120 25.08 23.60 8.75
C VAL A 120 23.56 23.59 8.96
N ASN A 121 22.94 24.77 9.06
CA ASN A 121 21.50 24.90 9.24
C ASN A 121 20.71 24.31 8.07
N ALA A 122 21.14 24.58 6.83
CA ALA A 122 20.51 24.02 5.63
C ALA A 122 20.55 22.47 5.62
N ILE A 123 21.70 21.88 5.96
CA ILE A 123 21.85 20.42 6.02
C ILE A 123 20.98 19.83 7.14
N ASN A 124 20.92 20.46 8.32
CA ASN A 124 20.09 19.99 9.43
C ASN A 124 18.61 19.99 9.07
N MET A 125 18.10 21.06 8.44
CA MET A 125 16.71 21.13 8.00
C MET A 125 16.37 20.01 6.99
N GLU A 126 17.27 19.74 6.05
CA GLU A 126 17.07 18.66 5.08
C GLU A 126 17.07 17.26 5.74
N ILE A 127 17.93 17.04 6.74
CA ILE A 127 17.94 15.78 7.51
C ILE A 127 16.64 15.61 8.29
N ILE A 128 16.15 16.66 8.96
CA ILE A 128 14.90 16.63 9.73
C ILE A 128 13.71 16.36 8.81
N GLU A 129 13.65 17.02 7.65
CA GLU A 129 12.56 16.82 6.70
C GLU A 129 12.51 15.38 6.18
N LYS A 130 13.68 14.83 5.81
CA LYS A 130 13.77 13.43 5.38
C LYS A 130 13.51 12.43 6.49
N TYR A 131 13.86 12.76 7.72
CA TYR A 131 13.49 11.97 8.89
C TYR A 131 11.97 11.89 9.05
N LYS A 132 11.27 13.04 9.04
CA LYS A 132 9.80 13.09 9.12
C LYS A 132 9.15 12.27 8.01
N GLN A 133 9.63 12.40 6.77
CA GLN A 133 9.15 11.60 5.64
C GLN A 133 9.36 10.10 5.89
N SER A 134 10.53 9.69 6.38
CA SER A 134 10.83 8.29 6.69
C SER A 134 9.92 7.75 7.81
N GLU A 135 9.68 8.51 8.87
CA GLU A 135 8.78 8.08 9.96
C GLU A 135 7.33 7.96 9.48
N LYS A 136 6.86 8.91 8.67
CA LYS A 136 5.53 8.81 8.04
C LYS A 136 5.40 7.51 7.24
N CYS A 137 6.38 7.20 6.38
CA CYS A 137 6.38 5.96 5.61
C CYS A 137 6.44 4.69 6.49
N LYS A 138 7.06 4.73 7.67
CA LYS A 138 7.05 3.59 8.59
C LYS A 138 5.67 3.35 9.18
N ASN A 139 4.95 4.42 9.55
CA ASN A 139 3.61 4.32 10.10
C ASN A 139 2.64 3.79 9.03
N GLU A 140 2.69 4.37 7.82
CA GLU A 140 1.90 3.90 6.69
C GLU A 140 2.19 2.41 6.35
N LEU A 141 3.44 1.93 6.52
CA LEU A 141 3.76 0.50 6.35
C LEU A 141 3.05 -0.41 7.36
N VAL A 142 2.74 0.08 8.57
CA VAL A 142 1.97 -0.69 9.54
C VAL A 142 0.54 -0.86 9.03
N GLU A 143 -0.06 0.21 8.51
CA GLU A 143 -1.41 0.21 7.92
C GLU A 143 -1.50 -0.79 6.75
N PHE A 144 -0.60 -0.70 5.75
CA PHE A 144 -0.63 -1.63 4.62
C PHE A 144 -0.43 -3.09 5.03
N LYS A 145 0.41 -3.37 6.04
CA LYS A 145 0.55 -4.74 6.56
C LYS A 145 -0.75 -5.24 7.19
N SER A 146 -1.51 -4.37 7.83
CA SER A 146 -2.85 -4.69 8.35
C SER A 146 -3.82 -5.02 7.23
N PHE A 147 -3.81 -4.27 6.11
CA PHE A 147 -4.60 -4.60 4.92
C PHE A 147 -4.22 -5.97 4.33
N ILE A 148 -2.93 -6.25 4.18
CA ILE A 148 -2.45 -7.55 3.68
C ILE A 148 -2.91 -8.69 4.60
N SER A 149 -2.79 -8.50 5.92
CA SER A 149 -3.23 -9.50 6.89
C SER A 149 -4.74 -9.73 6.81
N LEU A 150 -5.54 -8.66 6.66
CA LEU A 150 -6.98 -8.73 6.43
C LEU A 150 -7.30 -9.55 5.17
N LEU A 151 -6.67 -9.23 4.03
CA LEU A 151 -6.90 -9.94 2.77
C LEU A 151 -6.63 -11.44 2.88
N TYR A 152 -5.52 -11.83 3.52
CA TYR A 152 -5.21 -13.26 3.73
C TYR A 152 -6.24 -13.93 4.65
N ARG A 153 -6.59 -13.32 5.79
CA ARG A 153 -7.59 -13.88 6.71
C ARG A 153 -8.94 -14.06 6.02
N THR A 154 -9.42 -13.04 5.32
CA THR A 154 -10.71 -13.08 4.64
C THR A 154 -10.74 -14.11 3.52
N LYS A 155 -9.64 -14.22 2.76
CA LYS A 155 -9.46 -15.27 1.76
C LYS A 155 -9.59 -16.66 2.38
N ASP A 156 -8.88 -16.92 3.48
CA ASP A 156 -8.85 -18.23 4.12
C ASP A 156 -10.22 -18.59 4.72
N LEU A 157 -10.93 -17.61 5.31
CA LEU A 157 -12.30 -17.79 5.78
C LEU A 157 -13.26 -18.18 4.65
N LEU A 158 -13.15 -17.52 3.50
CA LEU A 158 -14.05 -17.76 2.37
C LEU A 158 -13.78 -19.14 1.75
N ILE A 159 -12.51 -19.55 1.62
CA ILE A 159 -12.14 -20.89 1.16
C ILE A 159 -12.64 -21.96 2.15
N SER A 160 -12.48 -21.74 3.46
CA SER A 160 -12.89 -22.72 4.48
C SER A 160 -14.41 -22.94 4.56
N LYS A 161 -15.23 -22.01 4.06
CA LYS A 161 -16.69 -22.14 4.01
C LYS A 161 -17.20 -22.89 2.77
N VAL A 162 -16.36 -23.02 1.75
CA VAL A 162 -16.72 -23.61 0.45
C VAL A 162 -16.15 -25.03 0.29
N ALA A 163 -15.16 -25.40 1.11
CA ALA A 163 -14.60 -26.75 1.23
C ALA A 163 -15.44 -27.64 2.15
#